data_AF-A0A180FPR6-F1
#
_entry.id   AF-A0A180FPR6-F1
#
_cell.length_a   1.000
_cell.length_b   1.000
_cell.length_c   1.000
_cell.angle_alpha   90.00
_cell.angle_beta   90.00
_cell.angle_gamma   90.00
#
_symmetry.space_group_name_H-M   'P 1'
#
loop_
_entity.id
_entity.type
_entity.pdbx_description
1 polymer ?
#
loop_
_entity_poly.entity_id
_entity_poly.type
_entity_poly.pdbx_seq_one_letter_code
_entity_poly.pdbx_strand_id
1 'polypeptide(L)' 'MEENISEDKIIINVEGVTSLPSMFLNVSIAKFMEKYGSDTLRQKVSFAKISKVQAKHILDYISKISSEY' A
#
# COMPACT_ATOMS: atom_id res chain seq x y z
N MET A 1 1.91 -28.38 16.56
CA MET A 1 2.66 -27.77 15.46
C MET A 1 1.81 -26.62 14.98
N GLU A 2 2.19 -25.39 15.34
CA GLU A 2 1.53 -24.21 14.80
C GLU A 2 1.97 -24.09 13.34
N GLU A 3 1.02 -24.27 12.42
CA GLU A 3 1.24 -23.97 11.02
C GLU A 3 1.65 -22.50 10.93
N ASN A 4 2.88 -22.26 10.50
CA ASN A 4 3.32 -20.93 10.10
C ASN A 4 2.55 -20.61 8.82
N ILE A 5 1.39 -19.98 8.97
CA ILE A 5 0.72 -19.30 7.87
C ILE A 5 1.72 -18.25 7.41
N SER A 6 2.46 -18.56 6.35
CA SER A 6 3.11 -17.54 5.54
C SER A 6 1.98 -16.65 5.03
N GLU A 7 1.65 -15.61 5.79
CA GLU A 7 0.84 -14.52 5.29
C GLU A 7 1.67 -13.90 4.17
N ASP A 8 1.40 -14.30 2.91
CA ASP A 8 2.07 -13.73 1.75
C ASP A 8 1.84 -12.22 1.70
N LYS A 9 2.75 -11.48 2.34
CA LYS A 9 2.78 -10.03 2.37
C LYS A 9 3.66 -9.55 1.24
N ILE A 10 3.11 -8.68 0.42
CA ILE A 10 3.82 -8.00 -0.65
C ILE A 10 4.61 -6.86 0.01
N ILE A 11 5.94 -6.95 -0.06
CA ILE A 11 6.83 -5.89 0.40
C ILE A 11 7.32 -5.10 -0.81
N ILE A 12 6.93 -3.84 -0.89
CA ILE A 12 7.35 -2.92 -1.95
C ILE A 12 8.57 -2.14 -1.44
N ASN A 13 9.75 -2.47 -1.96
CA ASN A 13 10.96 -1.71 -1.69
C ASN A 13 10.96 -0.41 -2.51
N VAL A 14 11.07 0.75 -1.85
CA VAL A 14 11.10 2.07 -2.49
C VAL A 14 12.46 2.76 -2.35
N GLU A 15 13.53 1.99 -2.16
CA GLU A 15 14.89 2.50 -2.17
C GLU A 15 15.21 3.24 -3.48
N GLY A 16 15.77 4.45 -3.36
CA GLY A 16 16.07 5.32 -4.50
C GLY A 16 14.84 6.02 -5.11
N VAL A 17 13.62 5.74 -4.66
CA VAL A 17 12.42 6.47 -5.07
C VAL A 17 12.40 7.81 -4.33
N THR A 18 12.48 8.92 -5.06
CA THR A 18 12.50 10.29 -4.49
C THR A 18 11.10 10.84 -4.25
N SER A 19 10.13 10.47 -5.09
CA SER A 19 8.71 10.81 -4.95
C SER A 19 7.86 9.64 -5.43
N LEU A 20 6.73 9.39 -4.77
CA LEU A 20 5.79 8.35 -5.19
C LEU A 20 5.00 8.87 -6.39
N PRO A 21 5.09 8.23 -7.58
CA PRO A 21 4.38 8.70 -8.76
C PRO A 21 2.87 8.57 -8.57
N SER A 22 2.11 9.60 -8.94
CA SER A 22 0.63 9.55 -8.91
C SER A 22 0.07 8.40 -9.75
N MET A 23 0.79 8.01 -10.81
CA MET A 23 0.44 6.84 -11.60
C MET A 23 0.46 5.57 -10.74
N PHE A 24 1.51 5.33 -9.96
CA PHE A 24 1.58 4.16 -9.07
C PHE A 24 0.39 4.11 -8.11
N LEU A 25 0.03 5.24 -7.49
CA LEU A 25 -1.11 5.34 -6.59
C LEU A 25 -2.43 5.04 -7.30
N ASN A 26 -2.69 5.71 -8.43
CA ASN A 26 -3.97 5.61 -9.15
C ASN A 26 -4.19 4.29 -9.89
N VAL A 27 -3.18 3.73 -10.55
CA VAL A 27 -3.36 2.46 -11.28
C VAL A 27 -3.05 1.23 -10.45
N SER A 28 -2.27 1.33 -9.37
CA SER A 28 -1.95 0.17 -8.54
C SER A 28 -2.80 0.15 -7.27
N ILE A 29 -2.68 1.17 -6.41
CA ILE A 29 -3.32 1.18 -5.10
C ILE A 29 -4.83 1.34 -5.21
N ALA A 30 -5.34 2.28 -6.01
CA ALA A 30 -6.78 2.46 -6.17
C ALA A 30 -7.45 1.23 -6.79
N LYS A 31 -6.88 0.67 -7.87
CA LYS A 31 -7.40 -0.57 -8.49
C LYS A 31 -7.36 -1.77 -7.54
N PHE A 32 -6.31 -1.86 -6.72
CA PHE A 32 -6.25 -2.90 -5.70
C PHE A 32 -7.37 -2.72 -4.67
N MET A 33 -7.57 -1.50 -4.16
CA MET A 33 -8.63 -1.20 -3.19
C MET A 33 -10.03 -1.44 -3.77
N GLU A 34 -10.27 -1.07 -5.03
CA GLU A 34 -11.53 -1.34 -5.73
C GLU A 34 -11.82 -2.85 -5.81
N LYS A 35 -10.79 -3.66 -6.06
CA LYS A 35 -10.95 -5.10 -6.27
C LYS A 35 -10.96 -5.93 -4.97
N TYR A 36 -10.17 -5.53 -3.97
CA TYR A 36 -9.88 -6.34 -2.79
C TYR A 36 -10.24 -5.65 -1.47
N GLY A 37 -10.62 -4.38 -1.50
CA GLY A 37 -10.92 -3.59 -0.31
C GLY A 37 -9.66 -3.00 0.36
N SER A 38 -9.90 -1.97 1.17
CA SER A 38 -8.86 -1.26 1.91
C SER A 38 -8.24 -2.10 3.03
N ASP A 39 -9.02 -2.96 3.68
CA ASP A 39 -8.53 -3.85 4.74
C ASP A 39 -7.52 -4.87 4.22
N THR A 40 -7.80 -5.48 3.05
CA THR A 40 -6.87 -6.41 2.41
C THR A 40 -5.55 -5.73 2.05
N LEU A 41 -5.59 -4.48 1.57
CA LEU A 41 -4.39 -3.70 1.29
C LEU A 41 -3.55 -3.51 2.57
N ARG A 42 -4.19 -3.15 3.69
CA ARG A 42 -3.52 -2.95 4.98
C ARG A 42 -2.91 -4.24 5.54
N GLN A 43 -3.54 -5.39 5.31
CA GLN A 43 -3.06 -6.69 5.79
C GLN A 43 -1.95 -7.26 4.91
N LYS A 44 -2.00 -7.04 3.59
CA LYS A 44 -1.17 -7.74 2.61
C LYS A 44 -0.05 -6.90 2.01
N VAL A 45 -0.07 -5.57 2.12
CA VAL A 45 0.93 -4.70 1.49
C VAL A 45 1.74 -3.93 2.54
N SER A 46 3.05 -3.92 2.39
CA SER A 46 3.98 -3.16 3.22
C SER A 46 5.03 -2.45 2.34
N PHE A 47 5.55 -1.32 2.82
CA PHE A 47 6.54 -0.54 2.11
C PHE A 47 7.87 -0.55 2.88
N ALA A 48 8.95 -0.97 2.23
CA ALA A 48 10.30 -1.00 2.79
C ALA A 48 11.15 0.14 2.24
N LYS A 49 12.10 0.64 3.05
CA LYS A 49 13.00 1.77 2.70
C LYS A 49 12.25 3.06 2.32
N ILE A 50 11.05 3.24 2.86
CA ILE A 50 10.20 4.41 2.63
C ILE A 50 10.54 5.57 3.58
N SER A 51 10.51 6.80 3.07
CA SER A 51 10.62 8.00 3.92
C SER A 51 9.29 8.34 4.61
N LYS A 52 9.35 9.10 5.70
CA LYS A 52 8.16 9.57 6.42
C LYS A 52 7.20 10.37 5.53
N VAL A 53 7.74 11.20 4.64
CA VAL A 53 6.95 12.03 3.71
C VAL A 53 6.19 11.15 2.72
N GLN A 54 6.86 10.16 2.13
CA GLN A 54 6.24 9.19 1.23
C GLN A 54 5.17 8.36 1.94
N ALA A 55 5.46 7.86 3.14
CA ALA A 55 4.50 7.10 3.92
C ALA A 55 3.24 7.92 4.23
N LYS A 56 3.41 9.19 4.59
CA LYS A 56 2.31 10.13 4.79
C LYS A 56 1.47 10.31 3.52
N HIS A 57 2.12 10.52 2.36
CA HIS A 57 1.39 10.64 1.09
C HIS A 57 0.58 9.39 0.73
N ILE A 58 1.11 8.19 0.98
CA ILE A 58 0.35 6.94 0.78
C ILE A 58 -0.85 6.88 1.71
N LEU A 59 -0.66 7.18 3.00
CA LEU A 59 -1.72 7.19 3.99
C LEU A 59 -2.83 8.19 3.65
N ASP A 60 -2.45 9.42 3.31
CA ASP A 60 -3.39 10.48 2.90
C ASP A 60 -4.18 10.04 1.67
N TYR A 61 -3.52 9.43 0.68
CA TYR A 61 -4.15 8.90 -0.52
C TYR A 61 -5.14 7.76 -0.24
N ILE A 62 -4.72 6.73 0.50
CA ILE A 62 -5.57 5.59 0.87
C ILE A 62 -6.77 6.08 1.67
N SER A 63 -6.56 7.01 2.60
CA SER A 63 -7.63 7.54 3.46
C SER A 63 -8.65 8.33 2.65
N LYS A 64 -8.19 9.13 1.68
CA LYS A 64 -9.07 9.83 0.74
C LYS A 64 -9.93 8.84 -0.04
N ILE A 65 -9.32 7.85 -0.70
CA ILE A 65 -10.07 6.87 -1.49
C ILE A 65 -11.01 6.04 -0.62
N SER A 66 -10.58 5.62 0.56
CA SER A 66 -11.43 4.84 1.48
C SER A 66 -12.61 5.63 2.05
N SER A 67 -12.64 6.96 1.92
CA SER A 67 -13.76 7.82 2.33
C SER A 67 -14.75 8.12 1.20
N GLU A 68 -14.38 7.80 -0.05
CA GLU A 68 -15.21 8.00 -1.24
C GLU A 68 -16.10 6.78 -1.56
N TYR A 69 -15.96 5.68 -0.81
CA TYR A 69 -16.76 4.46 -0.86
C TYR A 69 -17.37 4.14 0.51
#